data_AF-A0A5J4R345-F1
#
_entry.id   AF-A0A5J4R345-F1
#
_cell.length_a   1.000
_cell.length_b   1.000
_cell.length_c   1.000
_cell.angle_alpha   90.00
_cell.angle_beta   90.00
_cell.angle_gamma   90.00
#
_symmetry.space_group_name_H-M   'P 1'
#
loop_
_entity.id
_entity.type
_entity.pdbx_description
1 polymer ?
#
loop_
_entity_poly.entity_id
_entity_poly.type
_entity_poly.pdbx_seq_one_letter_code
_entity_poly.pdbx_strand_id
1 'polypeptide(L)' 'MDDDEHLRGYDACFFCSGASSVGISEQDFTRITYDTTLHFASVVLKLNPGLIFCYISGKGTDSTELSKTLRHRVKG' A
#
# COMPACT_ATOMS: atom_id res chain seq x y z
N MET A 1 -17.56 -13.19 -0.29
CA MET A 1 -16.70 -12.87 0.87
C MET A 1 -16.95 -11.39 1.09
N ASP A 2 -17.99 -11.10 1.87
CA ASP A 2 -18.46 -9.75 2.20
C ASP A 2 -17.99 -9.42 3.61
N ASP A 3 -16.68 -9.47 3.84
CA ASP A 3 -16.06 -9.27 5.16
C ASP A 3 -15.55 -7.82 5.37
N ASP A 4 -15.78 -6.93 4.41
CA ASP A 4 -15.30 -5.54 4.44
C ASP A 4 -16.21 -4.60 5.27
N GLU A 5 -17.29 -5.10 5.86
CA GLU A 5 -18.22 -4.29 6.66
C GLU A 5 -17.54 -3.62 7.87
N HIS A 6 -16.51 -4.28 8.42
CA HIS A 6 -15.68 -3.75 9.51
C HIS A 6 -14.82 -2.55 9.12
N LEU A 7 -14.75 -2.20 7.83
CA LEU A 7 -13.97 -1.06 7.32
C LEU A 7 -14.80 0.21 7.14
N ARG A 8 -16.07 0.24 7.56
CA ARG A 8 -16.95 1.41 7.46
C ARG A 8 -16.84 2.33 8.69
N GLY A 9 -17.12 3.63 8.48
CA GLY A 9 -17.22 4.63 9.55
C GLY A 9 -15.90 5.26 9.98
N TYR A 10 -14.82 5.09 9.21
CA TYR A 10 -13.52 5.71 9.51
C TYR A 10 -13.33 7.01 8.71
N ASP A 11 -12.74 8.02 9.36
CA ASP A 11 -12.36 9.29 8.74
C ASP A 11 -10.92 9.28 8.19
N ALA A 12 -10.07 8.36 8.66
CA ALA A 12 -8.68 8.27 8.25
C ALA A 12 -8.13 6.84 8.29
N CYS A 13 -7.19 6.53 7.40
CA CYS A 13 -6.43 5.28 7.37
C CYS A 13 -4.92 5.59 7.28
N PHE A 14 -4.14 5.06 8.22
CA PHE A 14 -2.68 5.06 8.16
C PHE A 14 -2.21 3.69 7.70
N PHE A 15 -1.86 3.58 6.43
CA PHE A 15 -1.46 2.32 5.83
C PHE A 15 0.04 2.07 6.07
N CYS A 16 0.33 1.25 7.08
CA CYS A 16 1.68 0.88 7.50
C CYS A 16 2.09 -0.53 7.06
N SER A 17 1.27 -1.23 6.28
CA SER A 17 1.56 -2.58 5.82
C SER A 17 2.65 -2.58 4.75
N GLY A 18 3.62 -3.48 4.89
CA GLY A 18 4.65 -3.67 3.89
C GLY A 18 5.43 -4.96 4.10
N ALA A 19 5.92 -5.53 3.01
CA ALA A 19 6.76 -6.73 3.03
C ALA A 19 8.25 -6.42 3.01
N SER A 20 9.06 -7.40 3.42
CA SER A 20 10.50 -7.45 3.12
C SER A 20 10.71 -7.76 1.64
N SER A 21 11.72 -7.15 1.02
CA SER A 21 12.14 -7.49 -0.35
C SER A 21 13.14 -8.64 -0.40
N VAL A 22 13.56 -9.18 0.75
CA VAL A 22 14.59 -10.22 0.83
C VAL A 22 14.00 -11.56 0.43
N GLY A 23 14.62 -12.22 -0.56
CA GLY A 23 14.30 -13.59 -0.93
C GLY A 23 13.01 -13.77 -1.74
N ILE A 24 12.42 -12.70 -2.27
CA ILE A 24 11.22 -12.77 -3.12
C ILE A 24 11.43 -12.10 -4.48
N SER A 25 10.61 -12.48 -5.46
CA SER A 25 10.66 -11.93 -6.81
C SER A 25 10.18 -10.47 -6.86
N GLU A 26 10.59 -9.72 -7.87
CA GLU A 26 10.07 -8.36 -8.12
C GLU A 26 8.56 -8.37 -8.34
N GLN A 27 8.05 -9.34 -9.10
CA GLN A 27 6.61 -9.48 -9.35
C GLN A 27 5.82 -9.68 -8.05
N ASP A 28 6.28 -10.57 -7.18
CA ASP A 28 5.62 -10.81 -5.89
C ASP A 28 5.73 -9.60 -4.97
N PHE A 29 6.90 -8.96 -4.94
CA PHE A 29 7.10 -7.77 -4.13
C PHE A 29 6.19 -6.62 -4.58
N THR A 30 6.04 -6.40 -5.88
CA THR A 30 5.12 -5.42 -6.47
C THR A 30 3.67 -5.76 -6.14
N ARG A 31 3.26 -7.03 -6.30
CA ARG A 31 1.89 -7.44 -5.96
C ARG A 31 1.54 -7.22 -4.48
N ILE A 32 2.46 -7.57 -3.59
CA ILE A 32 2.26 -7.42 -2.14
C ILE A 32 2.30 -5.95 -1.72
N THR A 33 3.16 -5.15 -2.33
CA THR A 33 3.42 -3.78 -1.88
C THR A 33 2.55 -2.75 -2.58
N TYR A 34 2.45 -2.81 -3.91
CA TYR A 34 1.77 -1.81 -4.73
C TYR A 34 0.32 -2.20 -4.98
N ASP A 35 0.09 -3.37 -5.58
CA ASP A 35 -1.27 -3.79 -5.99
C ASP A 35 -2.19 -3.94 -4.77
N THR A 36 -1.68 -4.55 -3.69
CA THR A 36 -2.44 -4.73 -2.45
C THR A 36 -2.78 -3.37 -1.80
N THR A 37 -1.86 -2.41 -1.81
CA THR A 37 -2.12 -1.06 -1.28
C THR A 37 -3.21 -0.36 -2.07
N LEU A 38 -3.13 -0.39 -3.41
CA LEU A 38 -4.14 0.22 -4.27
C LEU A 38 -5.50 -0.45 -4.15
N HIS A 39 -5.52 -1.79 -4.05
CA HIS A 39 -6.75 -2.54 -3.83
C HIS A 39 -7.40 -2.13 -2.51
N PHE A 40 -6.63 -2.12 -1.42
CA PHE A 40 -7.12 -1.74 -0.10
C PHE A 40 -7.63 -0.29 -0.08
N ALA A 41 -6.85 0.66 -0.61
CA ALA A 41 -7.25 2.06 -0.74
C ALA A 41 -8.57 2.22 -1.52
N SER A 42 -8.74 1.45 -2.59
CA SER A 42 -9.96 1.46 -3.40
C SER A 42 -11.17 0.95 -2.63
N VAL A 43 -11.00 -0.08 -1.80
CA VAL A 43 -12.09 -0.63 -0.97
C VAL A 43 -12.48 0.36 0.13
N VAL A 44 -11.52 0.89 0.89
CA VAL A 44 -11.84 1.80 2.00
C VAL A 44 -12.41 3.14 1.51
N LEU A 45 -12.00 3.63 0.35
CA LEU A 45 -12.57 4.84 -0.26
C LEU A 45 -14.03 4.62 -0.69
N LYS A 46 -14.36 3.45 -1.26
CA LYS A 46 -15.76 3.11 -1.62
C LYS A 46 -16.66 3.03 -0.39
N LEU A 47 -16.13 2.52 0.72
CA LEU A 47 -16.87 2.38 1.97
C LEU A 47 -16.94 3.68 2.77
N ASN A 48 -15.95 4.57 2.61
CA ASN A 48 -15.81 5.82 3.35
C ASN A 48 -15.39 6.96 2.39
N PRO A 49 -16.32 7.60 1.66
CA PRO A 49 -15.99 8.57 0.61
C PRO A 49 -15.23 9.82 1.08
N GLY A 50 -15.26 10.13 2.39
CA GLY A 50 -14.54 11.25 2.99
C GLY A 50 -13.23 10.87 3.68
N LEU A 51 -12.83 9.59 3.63
CA LEU A 51 -11.67 9.11 4.36
C LEU A 51 -10.36 9.67 3.79
N ILE A 52 -9.47 10.09 4.69
CA ILE A 52 -8.09 10.44 4.35
C ILE A 52 -7.22 9.18 4.38
N PHE A 53 -6.62 8.85 3.25
CA PHE A 53 -5.69 7.71 3.15
C PHE A 53 -4.24 8.18 3.19
N CYS A 54 -3.53 7.81 4.26
CA CYS A 54 -2.11 8.12 4.46
C CYS A 54 -1.27 6.87 4.21
N TYR A 55 -0.58 6.81 3.07
CA TYR A 55 0.42 5.78 2.79
C TYR A 55 1.74 6.11 3.51
N ILE A 56 2.20 5.22 4.38
CA ILE A 56 3.45 5.42 5.13
C ILE A 56 4.57 4.62 4.45
N SER A 57 5.40 5.34 3.70
CA SER A 57 6.53 4.76 2.99
C SER A 57 7.71 4.43 3.91
N GLY A 58 8.59 3.53 3.45
CA GLY A 58 9.79 3.14 4.18
C GLY A 58 10.92 4.17 4.09
N LYS A 59 11.86 4.16 5.03
CA LYS A 59 13.04 5.02 4.95
C LYS A 59 13.84 4.75 3.67
N GLY A 60 14.13 5.83 2.94
CA GLY A 60 14.96 5.84 1.74
C GLY A 60 14.24 5.39 0.48
N THR A 61 12.90 5.31 0.48
CA THR A 61 12.15 5.15 -0.77
C THR A 61 12.42 6.30 -1.72
N ASP A 62 12.35 5.98 -3.01
CA ASP A 62 12.70 6.89 -4.09
C ASP A 62 11.43 7.31 -4.82
N SER A 63 10.98 8.53 -4.57
CA SER A 63 9.78 9.11 -5.17
C SER A 63 9.90 9.36 -6.69
N THR A 64 11.08 9.16 -7.28
CA THR A 64 11.24 9.17 -8.75
C THR A 64 10.97 7.81 -9.37
N GLU A 65 10.92 6.75 -8.56
CA GLU A 65 10.76 5.36 -8.99
C GLU A 65 11.90 4.87 -9.93
N LEU A 66 13.09 5.49 -9.89
CA LEU A 66 14.21 5.12 -10.77
C LEU A 66 15.32 4.34 -10.06
N SER A 67 15.24 4.18 -8.75
CA SER A 67 16.25 3.48 -7.94
C SER A 67 16.51 2.06 -8.46
N LYS A 68 17.78 1.67 -8.46
CA LYS A 68 18.22 0.29 -8.74
C LYS A 68 17.85 -0.68 -7.62
N THR A 69 17.51 -0.16 -6.44
CA THR A 69 17.09 -0.97 -5.29
C THR A 69 15.58 -1.17 -5.34
N LEU A 70 15.14 -2.42 -5.53
CA LEU A 70 13.74 -2.82 -5.68
C LEU A 70 12.80 -2.15 -4.65
N ARG A 71 13.10 -2.28 -3.36
CA ARG A 71 12.26 -1.73 -2.28
C ARG A 71 12.15 -0.22 -2.28
N HIS A 72 13.14 0.49 -2.83
CA HIS A 72 13.14 1.94 -2.85
C HIS A 72 12.27 2.46 -3.97
N ARG A 73 12.35 1.83 -5.14
CA ARG A 73 11.52 2.14 -6.30
C ARG A 73 10.06 1.77 -6.11
N VAL A 74 9.76 0.54 -5.68
CA VAL A 74 8.38 0.02 -5.64
C VAL A 74 7.56 0.59 -4.48
N LYS A 75 8.22 1.02 -3.38
CA LYS A 75 7.56 1.76 -2.28
C LYS A 75 7.70 3.28 -2.43
N GLY A 76 8.30 3.72 -3.53
CA GLY A 76 8.66 5.09 -3.90
C GLY A 76 7.46 6.02 -4.00
#